data_AF-A0A9J7GFL8-F1
#
_entry.id   AF-A0A9J7GFL8-F1
#
_cell.length_a   1.000
_cell.length_b   1.000
_cell.length_c   1.000
_cell.angle_alpha   90.00
_cell.angle_beta   90.00
_cell.angle_gamma   90.00
#
_symmetry.space_group_name_H-M   'P 1'
#
loop_
_entity.id
_entity.type
_entity.pdbx_description
1 polymer ?
#
loop_
_entity_poly.entity_id
_entity_poly.type
_entity_poly.pdbx_seq_one_letter_code
_entity_poly.pdbx_strand_id
1 'polypeptide(L)'
;MKPVHRFTTFEATRSKLNSTSSTLTSFPASPASTEEGSALSTPIVRGECLLKYQLRPKREWQRDTTLTCNTDEFIAEALELPNFQERVQEYKKSVQESPAPEEKRSQYPEIVFLGTGSAIPMKIRNVSSTLINISPEKSVLLDCGEGTFGQLCRHYGQQIDRVLCNLTAVFVSHLHADHHTGLLNILLQREHALESLGKPFQPLLVVAPTQLRPWLQQYHNQCQEILHHISMIPAKCLQKGAEVSSPPIERLISLLLETCDLEEFQTCLVRHCKHAFGCALVHSSGWKVVYSGDTMPCEALVQMGKDANLLIHEATLEDGLEEEAVEKTHSTTSQAINVGMRMNAKFIMLNHFSQRYAKIPLFSPDFNEKVGIAFDHMKVCFEDFPTVPKLIPSLKALFADDIEEMVERKERRELRLVRAALLAQQRDSPEDTEPQQKRALTEEPHSPQSKKVRTQ
;
A
#
# COMPACT_ATOMS: atom_id res chain seq x y z
N MET A 1 15.75 -18.93 20.50
CA MET A 1 14.75 -18.85 19.41
C MET A 1 13.56 -18.04 19.91
N LYS A 2 13.46 -16.75 19.59
CA LYS A 2 12.30 -15.92 19.96
C LYS A 2 11.15 -16.20 18.98
N PRO A 3 9.98 -16.72 19.42
CA PRO A 3 8.91 -17.09 18.52
C PRO A 3 8.15 -15.85 18.02
N VAL A 4 8.25 -15.62 16.72
CA VAL A 4 7.16 -15.20 15.81
C VAL A 4 6.30 -13.99 16.24
N HIS A 5 6.90 -12.80 16.17
CA HIS A 5 6.23 -11.49 16.06
C HIS A 5 5.67 -11.28 14.64
N ARG A 6 4.52 -11.86 14.27
CA ARG A 6 3.94 -11.64 12.91
C ARG A 6 2.94 -10.49 12.85
N PHE A 7 2.12 -10.30 13.89
CA PHE A 7 1.13 -9.22 13.97
C PHE A 7 1.55 -8.08 14.92
N THR A 8 2.36 -8.38 15.94
CA THR A 8 2.88 -7.38 16.87
C THR A 8 3.82 -6.38 16.21
N THR A 9 4.51 -6.73 15.12
CA THR A 9 5.45 -5.81 14.44
C THR A 9 4.73 -4.68 13.71
N PHE A 10 3.52 -4.92 13.18
CA PHE A 10 2.71 -3.89 12.53
C PHE A 10 2.22 -2.87 13.55
N GLU A 11 1.59 -3.38 14.61
CA GLU A 11 1.10 -2.56 15.72
C GLU A 11 2.24 -1.87 16.46
N ALA A 12 3.41 -2.50 16.60
CA ALA A 12 4.61 -1.87 17.11
C ALA A 12 5.06 -0.72 16.22
N THR A 13 5.23 -0.96 14.91
CA THR A 13 5.66 0.08 13.96
C THR A 13 4.68 1.26 13.97
N ARG A 14 3.37 0.98 13.97
CA ARG A 14 2.34 1.99 14.10
C ARG A 14 2.42 2.74 15.44
N SER A 15 2.52 2.04 16.57
CA SER A 15 2.60 2.68 17.91
C SER A 15 3.83 3.58 18.02
N LYS A 16 4.96 3.13 17.47
CA LYS A 16 6.19 3.90 17.38
C LYS A 16 6.03 5.13 16.48
N LEU A 17 5.37 5.00 15.32
CA LEU A 17 5.01 6.13 14.46
C LEU A 17 4.04 7.11 15.14
N ASN A 18 3.02 6.62 15.85
CA ASN A 18 2.07 7.44 16.61
C ASN A 18 2.77 8.30 17.68
N SER A 19 3.84 7.79 18.29
CA SER A 19 4.63 8.56 19.27
C SER A 19 5.29 9.80 18.66
N THR A 20 5.57 9.78 17.35
CA THR A 20 6.12 10.91 16.58
C THR A 20 5.06 11.94 16.23
N SER A 21 3.89 11.51 15.74
CA SER A 21 2.77 12.40 15.36
C SER A 21 1.40 11.72 15.54
N SER A 22 0.70 12.10 16.61
CA SER A 22 -0.64 11.61 16.94
C SER A 22 -1.75 12.16 16.02
N THR A 23 -1.48 13.22 15.27
CA THR A 23 -2.43 13.82 14.31
C THR A 23 -2.48 13.04 12.99
N LEU A 24 -1.36 12.44 12.59
CA LEU A 24 -1.20 11.75 11.32
C LEU A 24 -1.49 10.26 11.40
N THR A 25 -1.68 9.71 12.59
CA THR A 25 -1.86 8.27 12.79
C THR A 25 -2.80 8.03 13.97
N SER A 26 -3.83 7.18 13.79
CA SER A 26 -4.80 6.86 14.85
C SER A 26 -4.33 5.66 15.70
N PHE A 27 -4.82 5.53 16.93
CA PHE A 27 -4.66 4.29 17.72
C PHE A 27 -5.62 3.19 17.19
N PRO A 28 -5.24 1.91 17.28
CA PRO A 28 -6.15 0.83 16.94
C PRO A 28 -7.37 0.86 17.89
N ALA A 29 -8.56 0.69 17.31
CA ALA A 29 -9.72 0.35 18.12
C ALA A 29 -9.57 -1.11 18.59
N SER A 30 -9.49 -1.34 19.89
CA SER A 30 -9.62 -2.69 20.45
C SER A 30 -10.96 -3.27 20.03
N PRO A 31 -11.02 -4.51 19.51
CA PRO A 31 -12.30 -5.16 19.27
C PRO A 31 -12.96 -5.42 20.64
N ALA A 32 -13.87 -4.54 21.03
CA ALA A 32 -14.76 -4.79 22.15
C ALA A 32 -15.84 -5.77 21.65
N SER A 33 -15.63 -7.07 21.86
CA SER A 33 -16.71 -8.05 21.76
C SER A 33 -17.27 -8.28 23.16
N THR A 34 -18.28 -7.52 23.55
CA THR A 34 -19.20 -7.88 24.63
C THR A 34 -20.34 -8.68 24.02
N GLU A 35 -20.14 -9.98 23.82
CA GLU A 35 -21.26 -10.91 23.70
C GLU A 35 -21.43 -11.60 25.05
N GLU A 36 -22.56 -11.34 25.72
CA GLU A 36 -23.01 -12.14 26.84
C GLU A 36 -23.35 -13.55 26.33
N GLY A 37 -22.53 -14.52 26.72
CA GLY A 37 -22.63 -15.88 26.25
C GLY A 37 -23.93 -16.55 26.68
N SER A 38 -24.69 -17.05 25.70
CA SER A 38 -25.72 -18.07 25.89
C SER A 38 -25.14 -19.27 26.65
N ALA A 39 -25.78 -19.65 27.76
CA ALA A 39 -25.34 -20.76 28.61
C ALA A 39 -25.58 -22.11 27.93
N LEU A 40 -24.63 -22.53 27.09
CA LEU A 40 -24.59 -23.87 26.53
C LEU A 40 -24.05 -24.87 27.58
N SER A 41 -24.59 -26.10 27.59
CA SER A 41 -24.23 -27.15 28.56
C SER A 41 -22.83 -27.75 28.39
N THR A 42 -22.12 -27.36 27.33
CA THR A 42 -20.78 -27.84 27.00
C THR A 42 -19.74 -26.78 27.36
N PRO A 43 -18.59 -27.13 27.96
CA PRO A 43 -17.52 -26.17 28.20
C PRO A 43 -16.97 -25.63 26.88
N ILE A 44 -17.19 -24.34 26.63
CA ILE A 44 -16.74 -23.64 25.43
C ILE A 44 -15.50 -22.80 25.78
N VAL A 45 -14.53 -22.80 24.87
CA VAL A 45 -13.37 -21.91 24.95
C VAL A 45 -13.29 -21.11 23.66
N ARG A 46 -13.23 -19.79 23.79
CA ARG A 46 -13.01 -18.89 22.66
C ARG A 46 -11.64 -19.19 22.03
N GLY A 47 -11.62 -19.45 20.74
CA GLY A 47 -10.38 -19.59 19.98
C GLY A 47 -9.63 -18.26 19.93
N GLU A 48 -8.34 -18.29 20.25
CA GLU A 48 -7.45 -17.14 20.20
C GLU A 48 -6.19 -17.50 19.40
N CYS A 49 -5.52 -16.49 18.85
CA CYS A 49 -4.28 -16.71 18.13
C CYS A 49 -3.23 -17.32 19.09
N LEU A 50 -2.57 -18.39 18.64
CA LEU A 50 -1.61 -19.18 19.43
C LEU A 50 -2.17 -19.84 20.69
N LEU A 51 -3.50 -19.86 20.88
CA LEU A 51 -4.11 -20.70 21.90
C LEU A 51 -3.79 -22.17 21.59
N LYS A 52 -3.13 -22.83 22.53
CA LYS A 52 -2.75 -24.23 22.38
C LYS A 52 -3.59 -25.09 23.30
N TYR A 53 -4.13 -26.17 22.74
CA TYR A 53 -4.67 -27.25 23.55
C TYR A 53 -3.60 -28.33 23.69
N GLN A 54 -3.07 -28.47 24.89
CA GLN A 54 -2.12 -29.54 25.19
C GLN A 54 -2.91 -30.80 25.55
N LEU A 55 -2.66 -31.90 24.84
CA LEU A 55 -3.31 -33.19 25.10
C LEU A 55 -2.54 -34.06 26.11
N ARG A 56 -1.21 -33.88 26.18
CA ARG A 56 -0.29 -34.60 27.08
C ARG A 56 0.86 -33.67 27.50
N PRO A 57 1.36 -33.78 28.73
CA PRO A 57 1.02 -34.78 29.74
C PRO A 57 -0.30 -34.50 30.48
N LYS A 58 -0.78 -33.26 30.47
CA LYS A 58 -2.08 -32.85 31.02
C LYS A 58 -2.95 -32.26 29.92
N ARG A 59 -4.27 -32.44 30.05
CA ARG A 59 -5.27 -31.86 29.16
C ARG A 59 -5.60 -30.45 29.64
N GLU A 60 -4.93 -29.46 29.06
CA GLU A 60 -5.10 -28.08 29.48
C GLU A 60 -4.97 -27.10 28.31
N TRP A 61 -5.62 -25.96 28.46
CA TRP A 61 -5.45 -24.83 27.58
C TRP A 61 -4.24 -24.02 28.03
N GLN A 62 -3.31 -23.77 27.11
CA GLN A 62 -2.13 -22.96 27.34
C GLN A 62 -2.30 -21.60 26.65
N ARG A 63 -2.27 -20.55 27.47
CA ARG A 63 -2.41 -19.13 27.08
C ARG A 63 -1.13 -18.32 27.28
N ASP A 64 -0.08 -18.94 27.80
CA ASP A 64 1.26 -18.36 27.90
C ASP A 64 1.79 -17.82 26.55
N THR A 65 1.37 -18.44 25.44
CA THR A 65 1.74 -18.01 24.08
C THR A 65 0.69 -17.19 23.35
N THR A 66 -0.48 -16.94 23.96
CA THR A 66 -1.45 -16.01 23.37
C THR A 66 -0.88 -14.60 23.40
N LEU A 67 -1.00 -13.90 22.27
CA LEU A 67 -0.41 -12.57 22.13
C LEU A 67 -1.32 -11.52 22.77
N THR A 68 -0.73 -10.67 23.61
CA THR A 68 -1.34 -9.42 24.07
C THR A 68 -0.61 -8.25 23.40
N CYS A 69 -1.34 -7.41 22.65
CA CYS A 69 -0.76 -6.18 22.13
C CYS A 69 -0.68 -5.15 23.27
N ASN A 70 0.53 -4.85 23.73
CA ASN A 70 0.78 -3.78 24.69
C ASN A 70 1.41 -2.58 23.95
N THR A 71 0.58 -1.60 23.62
CA THR A 71 1.02 -0.38 22.92
C THR A 71 2.11 0.38 23.69
N ASP A 72 2.02 0.41 25.03
CA ASP A 72 2.94 1.16 25.88
C ASP A 72 4.35 0.55 25.86
N GLU A 73 4.46 -0.77 25.75
CA GLU A 73 5.76 -1.45 25.59
C GLU A 73 6.46 -1.05 24.29
N PHE A 74 5.72 -0.96 23.18
CA PHE A 74 6.31 -0.56 21.90
C PHE A 74 6.72 0.92 21.87
N ILE A 75 5.97 1.78 22.55
CA ILE A 75 6.34 3.19 22.71
C ILE A 75 7.60 3.30 23.59
N ALA A 76 7.66 2.58 24.70
CA ALA A 76 8.84 2.55 25.57
C ALA A 76 10.08 2.07 24.81
N GLU A 77 9.97 0.99 24.03
CA GLU A 77 11.05 0.47 23.19
C GLU A 77 11.56 1.51 22.18
N ALA A 78 10.66 2.31 21.56
CA ALA A 78 11.11 3.37 20.66
C ALA A 78 11.78 4.53 21.40
N LEU A 79 11.30 4.89 22.60
CA LEU A 79 11.90 5.96 23.39
C LEU A 79 13.31 5.62 23.88
N GLU A 80 13.65 4.34 23.98
CA GLU A 80 15.01 3.87 24.28
C GLU A 80 15.98 4.01 23.11
N LEU A 81 15.49 4.27 21.88
CA LEU A 81 16.36 4.40 20.70
C LEU A 81 17.21 5.68 20.75
N PRO A 82 18.49 5.62 20.33
CA PRO A 82 19.38 6.78 20.36
C PRO A 82 18.81 7.97 19.60
N ASN A 83 18.79 9.14 20.26
CA ASN A 83 18.32 10.42 19.72
C ASN A 83 16.83 10.45 19.30
N PHE A 84 16.07 9.36 19.38
CA PHE A 84 14.70 9.32 18.87
C PHE A 84 13.79 10.28 19.64
N GLN A 85 13.85 10.25 20.98
CA GLN A 85 13.06 11.14 21.82
C GLN A 85 13.36 12.62 21.52
N GLU A 86 14.63 12.99 21.39
CA GLU A 86 15.05 14.36 21.05
C GLU A 86 14.48 14.79 19.69
N ARG A 87 14.62 13.95 18.66
CA ARG A 87 14.07 14.22 17.31
C ARG A 87 12.55 14.39 17.32
N VAL A 88 11.84 13.61 18.13
CA VAL A 88 10.38 13.75 18.26
C VAL A 88 10.01 15.06 18.94
N GLN A 89 10.77 15.50 19.95
CA GLN A 89 10.53 16.81 20.59
C GLN A 89 10.85 17.98 19.65
N GLU A 90 11.93 17.90 18.88
CA GLU A 90 12.26 18.86 17.81
C GLU A 90 11.11 18.97 16.80
N TYR A 91 10.60 17.82 16.33
CA TYR A 91 9.44 17.78 15.44
C TYR A 91 8.22 18.46 16.08
N LYS A 92 7.83 18.07 17.29
CA LYS A 92 6.66 18.64 17.99
C LYS A 92 6.78 20.16 18.15
N LYS A 93 7.97 20.65 18.50
CA LYS A 93 8.25 22.08 18.60
C LYS A 93 8.10 22.79 17.24
N SER A 94 8.67 22.21 16.18
CA SER A 94 8.59 22.78 14.82
C SER A 94 7.17 22.83 14.23
N VAL A 95 6.27 21.94 14.69
CA VAL A 95 4.86 21.94 14.31
C VAL A 95 4.09 23.01 15.08
N GLN A 96 4.38 23.20 16.37
CA GLN A 96 3.77 24.24 17.20
C GLN A 96 4.17 25.66 16.79
N GLU A 97 5.41 25.84 16.31
CA GLU A 97 5.92 27.12 15.81
C GLU A 97 5.42 27.48 14.40
N SER A 98 4.77 26.55 13.69
CA SER A 98 4.18 26.82 12.38
C SER A 98 2.88 27.63 12.58
N PRO A 99 2.68 28.76 11.89
CA PRO A 99 1.52 29.62 12.11
C PRO A 99 0.22 28.84 11.92
N ALA A 100 -0.68 28.95 12.90
CA ALA A 100 -2.03 28.40 12.76
C ALA A 100 -2.75 29.10 11.60
N PRO A 101 -3.37 28.38 10.65
CA PRO A 101 -4.14 29.03 9.60
C PRO A 101 -5.28 29.86 10.23
N GLU A 102 -5.40 31.12 9.84
CA GLU A 102 -6.45 32.05 10.31
C GLU A 102 -7.85 31.69 9.79
N GLU A 103 -7.95 30.82 8.79
CA GLU A 103 -9.20 30.37 8.17
C GLU A 103 -9.60 28.95 8.61
N LYS A 104 -10.91 28.66 8.58
CA LYS A 104 -11.48 27.32 8.82
C LYS A 104 -10.79 26.31 7.90
N ARG A 105 -9.92 25.47 8.47
CA ARG A 105 -9.26 24.35 7.77
C ARG A 105 -10.28 23.53 6.98
N SER A 106 -10.07 23.38 5.67
CA SER A 106 -10.81 22.41 4.90
C SER A 106 -10.29 21.04 5.28
N GLN A 107 -11.02 20.30 6.12
CA GLN A 107 -10.62 18.95 6.52
C GLN A 107 -10.57 17.94 5.36
N TYR A 108 -10.96 18.36 4.15
CA TYR A 108 -11.07 17.51 2.98
C TYR A 108 -10.31 18.12 1.78
N PRO A 109 -9.70 17.28 0.93
CA PRO A 109 -9.69 15.83 1.03
C PRO A 109 -8.78 15.33 2.18
N GLU A 110 -9.22 14.29 2.86
CA GLU A 110 -8.41 13.53 3.83
C GLU A 110 -7.98 12.24 3.16
N ILE A 111 -6.68 11.97 3.14
CA ILE A 111 -6.08 10.81 2.50
C ILE A 111 -5.61 9.85 3.59
N VAL A 112 -6.14 8.62 3.56
CA VAL A 112 -5.78 7.54 4.49
C VAL A 112 -5.11 6.42 3.72
N PHE A 113 -3.83 6.20 4.00
CA PHE A 113 -3.05 5.11 3.43
C PHE A 113 -3.34 3.83 4.21
N LEU A 114 -4.15 2.92 3.68
CA LEU A 114 -4.52 1.68 4.36
C LEU A 114 -3.50 0.57 4.13
N GLY A 115 -2.79 0.62 3.00
CA GLY A 115 -1.70 -0.28 2.68
C GLY A 115 -0.75 0.34 1.68
N THR A 116 0.54 0.20 1.95
CA THR A 116 1.62 0.97 1.29
C THR A 116 2.74 0.11 0.74
N GLY A 117 2.56 -1.21 0.72
CA GLY A 117 3.56 -2.17 0.24
C GLY A 117 3.20 -2.82 -1.09
N SER A 118 4.22 -3.33 -1.77
CA SER A 118 4.11 -3.99 -3.07
C SER A 118 4.09 -5.52 -2.98
N ALA A 119 3.30 -6.13 -3.88
CA ALA A 119 3.21 -7.55 -4.26
C ALA A 119 2.71 -8.54 -3.21
N ILE A 120 3.24 -8.50 -1.99
CA ILE A 120 2.95 -9.46 -0.93
C ILE A 120 2.50 -8.65 0.30
N PRO A 121 1.69 -9.18 1.24
CA PRO A 121 1.50 -8.54 2.53
C PRO A 121 2.68 -8.86 3.46
N MET A 122 3.26 -7.87 4.14
CA MET A 122 4.29 -8.10 5.15
C MET A 122 3.89 -7.58 6.53
N LYS A 123 4.72 -7.94 7.51
CA LYS A 123 4.56 -7.57 8.93
C LYS A 123 4.43 -6.07 9.21
N ILE A 124 4.83 -5.19 8.30
CA ILE A 124 4.90 -3.73 8.54
C ILE A 124 4.08 -2.90 7.55
N ARG A 125 3.74 -3.47 6.40
CA ARG A 125 2.99 -2.82 5.32
C ARG A 125 2.07 -3.86 4.72
N ASN A 126 0.80 -3.53 4.62
CA ASN A 126 -0.17 -4.24 3.81
C ASN A 126 -0.01 -3.85 2.34
N VAL A 127 -0.65 -4.61 1.46
CA VAL A 127 -0.69 -4.30 0.01
C VAL A 127 -1.54 -3.07 -0.31
N SER A 128 -1.37 -2.52 -1.50
CA SER A 128 -1.97 -1.27 -1.99
C SER A 128 -3.43 -1.06 -1.63
N SER A 129 -3.69 -0.02 -0.83
CA SER A 129 -5.00 0.60 -0.73
C SER A 129 -4.91 1.99 -0.11
N THR A 130 -5.51 2.98 -0.75
CA THR A 130 -5.56 4.37 -0.26
C THR A 130 -6.99 4.91 -0.32
N LEU A 131 -7.55 5.32 0.81
CA LEU A 131 -8.86 5.91 0.90
C LEU A 131 -8.76 7.43 0.83
N ILE A 132 -9.47 8.05 -0.12
CA ILE A 132 -9.64 9.50 -0.19
C ILE A 132 -11.04 9.82 0.31
N ASN A 133 -11.13 10.39 1.51
CA ASN A 133 -12.36 11.01 1.98
C ASN A 133 -12.47 12.38 1.30
N ILE A 134 -13.46 12.52 0.43
CA ILE A 134 -13.74 13.76 -0.33
C ILE A 134 -14.62 14.70 0.52
N SER A 135 -15.47 14.12 1.35
CA SER A 135 -16.32 14.82 2.31
C SER A 135 -16.61 13.90 3.51
N PRO A 136 -17.33 14.37 4.55
CA PRO A 136 -17.72 13.53 5.69
C PRO A 136 -18.61 12.32 5.34
N GLU A 137 -19.14 12.29 4.12
CA GLU A 137 -20.13 11.31 3.65
C GLU A 137 -19.71 10.58 2.37
N LYS A 138 -18.65 11.04 1.69
CA LYS A 138 -18.23 10.52 0.39
C LYS A 138 -16.75 10.20 0.39
N SER A 139 -16.43 8.99 -0.04
CA SER A 139 -15.05 8.55 -0.22
C SER A 139 -14.84 7.74 -1.48
N VAL A 140 -13.61 7.79 -1.98
CA VAL A 140 -13.11 7.01 -3.12
C VAL A 140 -11.92 6.19 -2.65
N LEU A 141 -11.93 4.90 -2.94
CA LEU A 141 -10.81 4.01 -2.65
C LEU A 141 -9.94 3.84 -3.90
N LEU A 142 -8.65 4.08 -3.77
CA LEU A 142 -7.64 3.84 -4.80
C LEU A 142 -6.93 2.53 -4.49
N ASP A 143 -7.18 1.54 -5.34
CA ASP A 143 -6.81 0.14 -5.17
C ASP A 143 -7.34 -0.51 -3.87
N CYS A 144 -7.54 -1.81 -3.94
CA CYS A 144 -8.17 -2.62 -2.91
C CYS A 144 -7.50 -3.98 -2.82
N GLY A 145 -6.21 -3.98 -2.46
CA GLY A 145 -5.47 -5.21 -2.20
C GLY A 145 -6.03 -6.04 -1.04
N GLU A 146 -5.54 -7.27 -0.91
CA GLU A 146 -5.87 -8.17 0.20
C GLU A 146 -5.76 -7.46 1.57
N GLY A 147 -6.69 -7.75 2.48
CA GLY A 147 -6.65 -7.21 3.84
C GLY A 147 -7.18 -5.78 4.01
N THR A 148 -7.56 -5.07 2.92
CA THR A 148 -8.08 -3.69 2.98
C THR A 148 -9.23 -3.51 3.98
N PHE A 149 -10.23 -4.40 3.99
CA PHE A 149 -11.32 -4.36 4.99
C PHE A 149 -10.77 -4.44 6.43
N GLY A 150 -9.82 -5.35 6.68
CA GLY A 150 -9.19 -5.48 7.99
C GLY A 150 -8.41 -4.23 8.40
N GLN A 151 -7.82 -3.51 7.45
CA GLN A 151 -7.16 -2.22 7.70
C GLN A 151 -8.18 -1.13 8.02
N LEU A 152 -9.33 -1.09 7.32
CA LEU A 152 -10.43 -0.19 7.65
C LEU A 152 -10.97 -0.44 9.06
N CYS A 153 -11.22 -1.70 9.44
CA CYS A 153 -11.66 -2.05 10.80
C CYS A 153 -10.67 -1.57 11.87
N ARG A 154 -9.37 -1.75 11.64
CA ARG A 154 -8.31 -1.30 12.56
C ARG A 154 -8.17 0.22 12.62
N HIS A 155 -8.48 0.92 11.55
CA HIS A 155 -8.36 2.37 11.49
C HIS A 155 -9.58 3.07 12.09
N TYR A 156 -10.78 2.60 11.78
CA TYR A 156 -12.04 3.27 12.11
C TYR A 156 -12.83 2.61 13.26
N GLY A 157 -12.50 1.37 13.62
CA GLY A 157 -13.13 0.66 14.72
C GLY A 157 -14.64 0.54 14.54
N GLN A 158 -15.39 1.00 15.54
CA GLN A 158 -16.86 0.99 15.56
C GLN A 158 -17.50 1.82 14.45
N GLN A 159 -16.75 2.72 13.79
CA GLN A 159 -17.27 3.54 12.70
C GLN A 159 -17.19 2.84 11.33
N ILE A 160 -16.77 1.58 11.27
CA ILE A 160 -16.56 0.85 10.01
C ILE A 160 -17.80 0.83 9.11
N ASP A 161 -18.99 0.57 9.66
CA ASP A 161 -20.23 0.51 8.87
C ASP A 161 -20.51 1.86 8.19
N ARG A 162 -20.29 2.96 8.91
CA ARG A 162 -20.42 4.31 8.35
C ARG A 162 -19.43 4.54 7.22
N VAL A 163 -18.18 4.13 7.39
CA VAL A 163 -17.12 4.31 6.38
C VAL A 163 -17.43 3.50 5.11
N LEU A 164 -17.88 2.25 5.27
CA LEU A 164 -18.30 1.42 4.14
C LEU A 164 -19.51 2.01 3.41
N CYS A 165 -20.48 2.57 4.15
CA CYS A 165 -21.63 3.25 3.55
C CYS A 165 -21.25 4.53 2.80
N ASN A 166 -20.22 5.24 3.25
CA ASN A 166 -19.71 6.44 2.60
C ASN A 166 -18.89 6.14 1.33
N LEU A 167 -18.40 4.90 1.19
CA LEU A 167 -17.63 4.47 0.03
C LEU A 167 -18.51 4.51 -1.22
N THR A 168 -18.16 5.44 -2.11
CA THR A 168 -18.92 5.76 -3.32
C THR A 168 -18.33 5.08 -4.55
N ALA A 169 -17.00 5.07 -4.66
CA ALA A 169 -16.31 4.44 -5.77
C ALA A 169 -15.01 3.75 -5.35
N VAL A 170 -14.63 2.75 -6.13
CA VAL A 170 -13.30 2.11 -6.08
C VAL A 170 -12.67 2.27 -7.46
N PHE A 171 -11.45 2.81 -7.49
CA PHE A 171 -10.58 2.76 -8.65
C PHE A 171 -9.63 1.59 -8.50
N VAL A 172 -9.57 0.71 -9.51
CA VAL A 172 -8.56 -0.35 -9.62
C VAL A 172 -7.62 0.02 -10.76
N SER A 173 -6.35 0.23 -10.45
CA SER A 173 -5.31 0.67 -11.39
C SER A 173 -5.03 -0.39 -12.45
N HIS A 174 -4.88 -1.65 -12.03
CA HIS A 174 -4.56 -2.79 -12.90
C HIS A 174 -4.87 -4.13 -12.21
N LEU A 175 -4.53 -5.26 -12.86
CA LEU A 175 -4.97 -6.60 -12.46
C LEU A 175 -3.98 -7.42 -11.60
N HIS A 176 -2.88 -6.85 -11.12
CA HIS A 176 -2.07 -7.57 -10.14
C HIS A 176 -2.82 -7.72 -8.82
N ALA A 177 -2.65 -8.88 -8.18
CA ALA A 177 -3.51 -9.34 -7.09
C ALA A 177 -3.47 -8.43 -5.85
N ASP A 178 -2.34 -7.77 -5.63
CA ASP A 178 -2.08 -6.80 -4.57
C ASP A 178 -2.86 -5.49 -4.71
N HIS A 179 -3.59 -5.28 -5.82
CA HIS A 179 -4.37 -4.06 -6.06
C HIS A 179 -5.89 -4.28 -6.08
N HIS A 180 -6.42 -5.51 -6.10
CA HIS A 180 -7.87 -5.72 -6.26
C HIS A 180 -8.49 -6.88 -5.49
N THR A 181 -7.71 -7.82 -4.97
CA THR A 181 -8.27 -9.04 -4.36
C THR A 181 -9.09 -8.78 -3.09
N GLY A 182 -8.85 -7.67 -2.39
CA GLY A 182 -9.64 -7.23 -1.24
C GLY A 182 -11.04 -6.71 -1.60
N LEU A 183 -11.29 -6.38 -2.88
CA LEU A 183 -12.56 -5.82 -3.35
C LEU A 183 -13.74 -6.75 -3.01
N LEU A 184 -13.56 -8.06 -3.15
CA LEU A 184 -14.60 -9.05 -2.83
C LEU A 184 -15.14 -8.89 -1.41
N ASN A 185 -14.24 -8.74 -0.44
CA ASN A 185 -14.64 -8.58 0.96
C ASN A 185 -15.28 -7.21 1.22
N ILE A 186 -14.79 -6.16 0.56
CA ILE A 186 -15.41 -4.82 0.66
C ILE A 186 -16.86 -4.84 0.17
N LEU A 187 -17.16 -5.51 -0.95
CA LEU A 187 -18.52 -5.59 -1.48
C LEU A 187 -19.47 -6.23 -0.48
N LEU A 188 -19.10 -7.40 0.05
CA LEU A 188 -19.91 -8.16 1.01
C LEU A 188 -20.12 -7.40 2.32
N GLN A 189 -19.05 -6.82 2.88
CA GLN A 189 -19.14 -6.10 4.15
C GLN A 189 -19.90 -4.77 3.98
N ARG A 190 -19.86 -4.15 2.81
CA ARG A 190 -20.62 -2.94 2.52
C ARG A 190 -22.12 -3.19 2.43
N GLU A 191 -22.54 -4.32 1.87
CA GLU A 191 -23.96 -4.72 1.89
C GLU A 191 -24.44 -4.87 3.35
N HIS A 192 -23.72 -5.64 4.16
CA HIS A 192 -24.02 -5.78 5.59
C HIS A 192 -24.06 -4.43 6.33
N ALA A 193 -23.12 -3.53 6.04
CA ALA A 193 -23.09 -2.20 6.65
C ALA A 193 -24.29 -1.34 6.26
N LEU A 194 -24.74 -1.42 5.00
CA LEU A 194 -25.94 -0.71 4.54
C LEU A 194 -27.19 -1.23 5.25
N GLU A 195 -27.33 -2.55 5.38
CA GLU A 195 -28.42 -3.19 6.12
C GLU A 195 -28.42 -2.82 7.60
N SER A 196 -27.25 -2.94 8.26
CA SER A 196 -27.01 -2.59 9.67
C SER A 196 -27.43 -1.15 9.97
N LEU A 197 -27.15 -0.22 9.06
CA LEU A 197 -27.51 1.20 9.21
C LEU A 197 -28.86 1.58 8.58
N GLY A 198 -29.64 0.62 8.08
CA GLY A 198 -30.95 0.86 7.47
C GLY A 198 -30.89 1.73 6.20
N LYS A 199 -29.77 1.74 5.49
CA LYS A 199 -29.58 2.50 4.25
C LYS A 199 -30.02 1.67 3.04
N PRO A 200 -30.58 2.32 1.99
CA PRO A 200 -30.97 1.61 0.79
C PRO A 200 -29.74 1.03 0.09
N PHE A 201 -29.89 -0.18 -0.45
CA PHE A 201 -28.86 -0.80 -1.26
C PHE A 201 -28.55 0.05 -2.49
N GLN A 202 -27.28 0.32 -2.73
CA GLN A 202 -26.79 1.00 -3.92
C GLN A 202 -25.49 0.32 -4.38
N PRO A 203 -25.40 -0.12 -5.66
CA PRO A 203 -24.18 -0.70 -6.19
C PRO A 203 -22.99 0.26 -6.09
N LEU A 204 -21.82 -0.28 -5.75
CA LEU A 204 -20.57 0.46 -5.68
C LEU A 204 -20.06 0.77 -7.10
N LEU A 205 -19.67 2.02 -7.36
CA LEU A 205 -19.05 2.38 -8.63
C LEU A 205 -17.63 1.81 -8.69
N VAL A 206 -17.32 1.03 -9.74
CA VAL A 206 -15.99 0.42 -9.90
C VAL A 206 -15.36 0.90 -11.19
N VAL A 207 -14.39 1.81 -11.08
CA VAL A 207 -13.59 2.30 -12.21
C VAL A 207 -12.37 1.38 -12.36
N ALA A 208 -12.31 0.58 -13.42
CA ALA A 208 -11.29 -0.48 -13.53
C ALA A 208 -10.98 -0.88 -14.98
N PRO A 209 -9.87 -1.60 -15.24
CA PRO A 209 -9.66 -2.31 -16.49
C PRO A 209 -10.85 -3.23 -16.80
N THR A 210 -11.23 -3.30 -18.08
CA THR A 210 -12.35 -4.15 -18.54
C THR A 210 -12.18 -5.63 -18.16
N GLN A 211 -10.93 -6.06 -18.00
CA GLN A 211 -10.52 -7.42 -17.68
C GLN A 211 -10.82 -7.82 -16.22
N LEU A 212 -11.16 -6.87 -15.34
CA LEU A 212 -11.64 -7.19 -14.00
C LEU A 212 -12.99 -7.91 -14.03
N ARG A 213 -13.85 -7.62 -15.02
CA ARG A 213 -15.19 -8.20 -15.12
C ARG A 213 -15.20 -9.73 -15.26
N PRO A 214 -14.43 -10.36 -16.17
CA PRO A 214 -14.33 -11.82 -16.23
C PRO A 214 -13.93 -12.46 -14.90
N TRP A 215 -12.99 -11.87 -14.16
CA TRP A 215 -12.56 -12.39 -12.86
C TRP A 215 -13.70 -12.33 -11.83
N LEU A 216 -14.39 -11.20 -11.73
CA LEU A 216 -15.57 -11.05 -10.86
C LEU A 216 -16.72 -11.98 -11.26
N GLN A 217 -16.93 -12.19 -12.56
CA GLN A 217 -17.95 -13.12 -13.07
C GLN A 217 -17.63 -14.57 -12.68
N GLN A 218 -16.35 -14.96 -12.75
CA GLN A 218 -15.94 -16.30 -12.34
C GLN A 218 -16.18 -16.52 -10.85
N TYR A 219 -15.79 -15.56 -9.99
CA TYR A 219 -16.09 -15.62 -8.56
C TYR A 219 -17.61 -15.65 -8.30
N HIS A 220 -18.38 -14.81 -9.00
CA HIS A 220 -19.84 -14.77 -8.88
C HIS A 220 -20.49 -16.13 -9.18
N ASN A 221 -20.07 -16.78 -10.26
CA ASN A 221 -20.64 -18.04 -10.70
C ASN A 221 -20.21 -19.24 -9.83
N GLN A 222 -19.04 -19.18 -9.20
CA GLN A 222 -18.41 -20.35 -8.55
C GLN A 222 -18.36 -20.26 -7.02
N CYS A 223 -18.46 -19.05 -6.46
CA CYS A 223 -18.24 -18.82 -5.04
C CYS A 223 -19.45 -18.14 -4.38
N GLN A 224 -19.78 -16.91 -4.78
CA GLN A 224 -20.86 -16.14 -4.15
C GLN A 224 -21.35 -15.03 -5.07
N GLU A 225 -22.66 -14.79 -5.08
CA GLU A 225 -23.28 -13.78 -5.94
C GLU A 225 -22.87 -12.34 -5.57
N ILE A 226 -21.90 -11.76 -6.29
CA ILE A 226 -21.43 -10.38 -6.05
C ILE A 226 -21.71 -9.34 -7.15
N LEU A 227 -22.12 -9.73 -8.37
CA LEU A 227 -22.18 -8.79 -9.50
C LEU A 227 -23.26 -7.71 -9.36
N HIS A 228 -24.31 -7.95 -8.58
CA HIS A 228 -25.31 -6.93 -8.28
C HIS A 228 -24.77 -5.83 -7.35
N HIS A 229 -23.64 -6.07 -6.68
CA HIS A 229 -22.98 -5.09 -5.81
C HIS A 229 -22.21 -4.01 -6.57
N ILE A 230 -22.01 -4.15 -7.88
CA ILE A 230 -21.12 -3.26 -8.64
C ILE A 230 -21.78 -2.62 -9.86
N SER A 231 -21.40 -1.38 -10.11
CA SER A 231 -21.65 -0.65 -11.35
C SER A 231 -20.32 -0.28 -11.97
N MET A 232 -19.90 -1.05 -12.99
CA MET A 232 -18.55 -0.95 -13.53
C MET A 232 -18.41 0.11 -14.62
N ILE A 233 -17.40 0.97 -14.47
CA ILE A 233 -16.98 1.99 -15.44
C ILE A 233 -15.61 1.56 -15.99
N PRO A 234 -15.48 1.24 -17.29
CA PRO A 234 -14.19 0.95 -17.89
C PRO A 234 -13.23 2.14 -17.75
N ALA A 235 -12.07 1.95 -17.14
CA ALA A 235 -11.08 3.01 -16.92
C ALA A 235 -10.68 3.71 -18.23
N LYS A 236 -10.64 2.97 -19.35
CA LYS A 236 -10.35 3.51 -20.70
C LYS A 236 -11.35 4.59 -21.17
N CYS A 237 -12.58 4.58 -20.66
CA CYS A 237 -13.62 5.56 -21.02
C CYS A 237 -13.38 6.93 -20.36
N LEU A 238 -12.48 6.99 -19.37
CA LEU A 238 -12.10 8.23 -18.66
C LEU A 238 -10.76 8.79 -19.17
N GLN A 239 -10.21 8.24 -20.24
CA GLN A 239 -9.02 8.79 -20.88
C GLN A 239 -9.37 10.07 -21.63
N LYS A 240 -8.43 11.03 -21.67
CA LYS A 240 -8.62 12.28 -22.41
C LYS A 240 -8.94 12.00 -23.88
N GLY A 241 -10.07 12.54 -24.35
CA GLY A 241 -10.53 12.37 -25.73
C GLY A 241 -11.12 11.00 -26.04
N ALA A 242 -11.43 10.18 -25.03
CA ALA A 242 -12.16 8.93 -25.25
C ALA A 242 -13.62 9.21 -25.65
N GLU A 243 -14.06 8.63 -26.77
CA GLU A 243 -15.47 8.64 -27.14
C GLU A 243 -16.22 7.52 -26.38
N VAL A 244 -17.19 7.90 -25.56
CA VAL A 244 -18.00 6.95 -24.79
C VAL A 244 -19.30 6.66 -25.53
N SER A 245 -19.29 5.69 -26.45
CA SER A 245 -20.48 5.41 -27.29
C SER A 245 -21.64 4.70 -26.57
N SER A 246 -21.56 4.49 -25.25
CA SER A 246 -22.50 3.66 -24.49
C SER A 246 -23.26 4.51 -23.45
N PRO A 247 -24.55 4.83 -23.69
CA PRO A 247 -25.33 5.68 -22.78
C PRO A 247 -25.40 5.20 -21.32
N PRO A 248 -25.43 3.88 -21.01
CA PRO A 248 -25.31 3.42 -19.62
C PRO A 248 -24.00 3.82 -18.95
N ILE A 249 -22.88 3.82 -19.68
CA ILE A 249 -21.56 4.18 -19.12
C ILE A 249 -21.48 5.69 -18.92
N GLU A 250 -21.98 6.48 -19.87
CA GLU A 250 -22.06 7.94 -19.70
C GLU A 250 -22.83 8.31 -18.42
N ARG A 251 -23.98 7.68 -18.17
CA ARG A 251 -24.75 7.89 -16.93
C ARG A 251 -23.98 7.52 -15.67
N LEU A 252 -23.21 6.43 -15.70
CA LEU A 252 -22.38 6.04 -14.55
C LEU A 252 -21.23 7.03 -14.31
N ILE A 253 -20.64 7.56 -15.39
CA ILE A 253 -19.61 8.60 -15.30
C ILE A 253 -20.21 9.89 -14.71
N SER A 254 -21.35 10.36 -15.23
CA SER A 254 -22.06 11.51 -14.67
C SER A 254 -22.40 11.30 -13.20
N LEU A 255 -22.92 10.12 -12.83
CA LEU A 255 -23.21 9.77 -11.45
C LEU A 255 -21.97 9.81 -10.56
N LEU A 256 -20.82 9.31 -11.03
CA LEU A 256 -19.55 9.38 -10.32
C LEU A 256 -19.15 10.83 -10.04
N LEU A 257 -19.18 11.68 -11.08
CA LEU A 257 -18.78 13.08 -10.97
C LEU A 257 -19.71 13.86 -10.04
N GLU A 258 -21.03 13.70 -10.19
CA GLU A 258 -22.03 14.36 -9.36
C GLU A 258 -21.98 13.90 -7.90
N THR A 259 -21.82 12.59 -7.65
CA THR A 259 -21.86 12.06 -6.27
C THR A 259 -20.60 12.40 -5.47
N CYS A 260 -19.48 12.62 -6.17
CA CYS A 260 -18.18 12.95 -5.57
C CYS A 260 -17.80 14.43 -5.74
N ASP A 261 -18.72 15.29 -6.23
CA ASP A 261 -18.47 16.71 -6.49
C ASP A 261 -17.20 16.97 -7.34
N LEU A 262 -16.93 16.07 -8.30
CA LEU A 262 -15.77 16.13 -9.18
C LEU A 262 -16.10 16.88 -10.47
N GLU A 263 -15.23 17.81 -10.86
CA GLU A 263 -15.23 18.38 -12.21
C GLU A 263 -14.73 17.36 -13.22
N GLU A 264 -13.75 16.55 -12.83
CA GLU A 264 -13.15 15.55 -13.71
C GLU A 264 -12.63 14.36 -12.90
N PHE A 265 -12.88 13.15 -13.42
CA PHE A 265 -12.17 11.94 -13.06
C PHE A 265 -11.48 11.45 -14.32
N GLN A 266 -10.18 11.66 -14.43
CA GLN A 266 -9.40 11.34 -15.62
C GLN A 266 -8.53 10.10 -15.38
N THR A 267 -8.31 9.30 -16.42
CA THR A 267 -7.31 8.22 -16.41
C THR A 267 -6.29 8.39 -17.54
N CYS A 268 -5.11 7.78 -17.36
CA CYS A 268 -4.13 7.63 -18.42
C CYS A 268 -3.51 6.24 -18.38
N LEU A 269 -3.13 5.71 -19.54
CA LEU A 269 -2.32 4.49 -19.58
C LEU A 269 -0.94 4.76 -19.02
N VAL A 270 -0.48 3.87 -18.16
CA VAL A 270 0.83 3.95 -17.51
C VAL A 270 1.74 2.80 -17.96
N ARG A 271 3.04 2.91 -17.69
CA ARG A 271 4.06 1.98 -18.22
C ARG A 271 4.30 0.85 -17.23
N HIS A 272 3.43 -0.16 -17.27
CA HIS A 272 3.50 -1.34 -16.40
C HIS A 272 3.05 -2.60 -17.14
N CYS A 273 1.90 -3.17 -16.79
CA CYS A 273 1.24 -4.23 -17.54
C CYS A 273 0.20 -3.67 -18.54
N LYS A 274 -0.31 -4.52 -19.43
CA LYS A 274 -1.36 -4.10 -20.37
C LYS A 274 -2.61 -3.67 -19.61
N HIS A 275 -3.16 -2.52 -20.00
CA HIS A 275 -4.33 -1.93 -19.34
C HIS A 275 -4.06 -1.54 -17.88
N ALA A 276 -2.85 -1.09 -17.57
CA ALA A 276 -2.56 -0.38 -16.33
C ALA A 276 -2.87 1.11 -16.47
N PHE A 277 -3.49 1.68 -15.44
CA PHE A 277 -3.92 3.07 -15.44
C PHE A 277 -3.46 3.81 -14.18
N GLY A 278 -3.05 5.07 -14.37
CA GLY A 278 -3.09 6.08 -13.32
C GLY A 278 -4.38 6.89 -13.42
N CYS A 279 -4.74 7.59 -12.36
CA CYS A 279 -5.92 8.47 -12.34
C CYS A 279 -5.65 9.84 -11.74
N ALA A 280 -6.48 10.81 -12.09
CA ALA A 280 -6.54 12.14 -11.50
C ALA A 280 -7.98 12.48 -11.14
N LEU A 281 -8.18 12.94 -9.90
CA LEU A 281 -9.44 13.45 -9.39
C LEU A 281 -9.31 14.97 -9.30
N VAL A 282 -10.16 15.69 -10.03
CA VAL A 282 -10.29 17.15 -9.99
C VAL A 282 -11.62 17.48 -9.35
N HIS A 283 -11.58 18.09 -8.17
CA HIS A 283 -12.76 18.43 -7.40
C HIS A 283 -13.24 19.84 -7.72
N SER A 284 -14.55 20.08 -7.61
CA SER A 284 -15.22 21.37 -7.83
C SER A 284 -14.73 22.52 -6.95
N SER A 285 -14.05 22.22 -5.84
CA SER A 285 -13.36 23.22 -5.01
C SER A 285 -11.92 23.55 -5.48
N GLY A 286 -11.51 23.01 -6.64
CA GLY A 286 -10.28 23.36 -7.34
C GLY A 286 -9.04 22.55 -6.96
N TRP A 287 -9.16 21.52 -6.11
CA TRP A 287 -8.03 20.65 -5.82
C TRP A 287 -7.92 19.48 -6.80
N LYS A 288 -6.67 19.02 -7.00
CA LYS A 288 -6.34 17.86 -7.83
C LYS A 288 -5.48 16.84 -7.07
N VAL A 289 -5.92 15.59 -7.02
CA VAL A 289 -5.15 14.45 -6.50
C VAL A 289 -4.86 13.47 -7.62
N VAL A 290 -3.62 13.03 -7.76
CA VAL A 290 -3.15 12.12 -8.80
C VAL A 290 -2.62 10.85 -8.15
N TYR A 291 -3.00 9.70 -8.70
CA TYR A 291 -2.50 8.39 -8.28
C TYR A 291 -1.87 7.66 -9.46
N SER A 292 -0.65 7.18 -9.28
CA SER A 292 0.12 6.56 -10.36
C SER A 292 -0.38 5.16 -10.75
N GLY A 293 -0.94 4.41 -9.80
CA GLY A 293 -0.89 2.95 -9.86
C GLY A 293 0.56 2.46 -9.89
N ASP A 294 0.81 1.30 -10.48
CA ASP A 294 2.17 0.82 -10.76
C ASP A 294 2.63 1.32 -12.12
N THR A 295 3.85 1.86 -12.18
CA THR A 295 4.41 2.41 -13.42
C THR A 295 5.90 2.70 -13.33
N MET A 296 6.62 2.47 -14.44
CA MET A 296 7.83 3.22 -14.78
C MET A 296 7.51 4.71 -14.93
N PRO A 297 8.50 5.63 -14.89
CA PRO A 297 8.30 7.02 -15.25
C PRO A 297 7.54 7.16 -16.58
N CYS A 298 6.40 7.85 -16.52
CA CYS A 298 5.43 7.93 -17.61
C CYS A 298 5.03 9.38 -17.90
N GLU A 299 5.24 9.81 -19.15
CA GLU A 299 4.91 11.16 -19.58
C GLU A 299 3.41 11.46 -19.51
N ALA A 300 2.58 10.48 -19.86
CA ALA A 300 1.13 10.65 -19.80
C ALA A 300 0.65 10.99 -18.38
N LEU A 301 1.27 10.39 -17.36
CA LEU A 301 0.98 10.69 -15.96
C LEU A 301 1.40 12.12 -15.60
N VAL A 302 2.61 12.55 -16.01
CA VAL A 302 3.10 13.93 -15.82
C VAL A 302 2.14 14.96 -16.43
N GLN A 303 1.70 14.73 -17.67
CA GLN A 303 0.81 15.65 -18.38
C GLN A 303 -0.61 15.69 -17.78
N MET A 304 -1.18 14.54 -17.43
CA MET A 304 -2.49 14.46 -16.76
C MET A 304 -2.46 15.14 -15.39
N GLY A 305 -1.39 14.91 -14.63
CA GLY A 305 -1.26 15.40 -13.27
C GLY A 305 -0.76 16.83 -13.12
N LYS A 306 -0.53 17.55 -14.23
CA LYS A 306 0.09 18.88 -14.17
C LYS A 306 -0.58 19.79 -13.13
N ASP A 307 0.27 20.43 -12.32
CA ASP A 307 -0.08 21.35 -11.23
C ASP A 307 -0.95 20.70 -10.11
N ALA A 308 -0.86 19.38 -9.93
CA ALA A 308 -1.61 18.67 -8.88
C ALA A 308 -1.29 19.17 -7.47
N ASN A 309 -2.29 19.17 -6.59
CA ASN A 309 -2.07 19.42 -5.17
C ASN A 309 -1.32 18.26 -4.52
N LEU A 310 -1.66 17.03 -4.89
CA LEU A 310 -1.02 15.82 -4.38
C LEU A 310 -0.78 14.83 -5.49
N LEU A 311 0.45 14.35 -5.60
CA LEU A 311 0.79 13.14 -6.33
C LEU A 311 1.05 12.01 -5.34
N ILE A 312 0.31 10.91 -5.45
CA ILE A 312 0.60 9.65 -4.78
C ILE A 312 1.27 8.75 -5.82
N HIS A 313 2.59 8.57 -5.69
CA HIS A 313 3.38 7.84 -6.69
C HIS A 313 4.00 6.58 -6.08
N GLU A 314 4.00 5.49 -6.86
CA GLU A 314 4.73 4.28 -6.50
C GLU A 314 6.25 4.54 -6.47
N ALA A 315 6.92 3.98 -5.48
CA ALA A 315 8.37 4.07 -5.29
C ALA A 315 8.90 2.69 -4.91
N THR A 316 8.60 1.71 -5.77
CA THR A 316 8.76 0.29 -5.44
C THR A 316 10.23 -0.08 -5.22
N LEU A 317 11.15 0.46 -6.02
CA LEU A 317 12.57 0.11 -5.99
C LEU A 317 13.43 1.22 -5.34
N GLU A 318 14.55 0.80 -4.75
CA GLU A 318 15.60 1.70 -4.26
C GLU A 318 16.40 2.30 -5.41
N ASP A 319 17.01 3.47 -5.19
CA ASP A 319 17.97 4.03 -6.15
C ASP A 319 19.25 3.17 -6.19
N GLY A 320 19.75 2.88 -7.39
CA GLY A 320 20.75 1.85 -7.69
C GLY A 320 20.16 0.52 -8.15
N LEU A 321 18.83 0.40 -8.25
CA LEU A 321 18.11 -0.75 -8.83
C LEU A 321 17.38 -0.39 -10.13
N GLU A 322 17.89 0.56 -10.91
CA GLU A 322 17.21 1.08 -12.10
C GLU A 322 16.96 0.00 -13.16
N GLU A 323 17.91 -0.92 -13.35
CA GLU A 323 17.75 -2.05 -14.29
C GLU A 323 16.61 -2.98 -13.85
N GLU A 324 16.54 -3.31 -12.56
CA GLU A 324 15.48 -4.14 -11.99
C GLU A 324 14.13 -3.42 -12.01
N ALA A 325 14.13 -2.10 -11.80
CA ALA A 325 12.95 -1.25 -11.92
C ALA A 325 12.40 -1.31 -13.35
N VAL A 326 13.26 -1.21 -14.38
CA VAL A 326 12.89 -1.37 -15.79
C VAL A 326 12.33 -2.76 -16.08
N GLU A 327 13.01 -3.81 -15.62
CA GLU A 327 12.57 -5.20 -15.84
C GLU A 327 11.20 -5.49 -15.22
N LYS A 328 10.99 -5.03 -13.98
CA LYS A 328 9.73 -5.21 -13.25
C LYS A 328 8.69 -4.14 -13.57
N THR A 329 9.04 -3.16 -14.39
CA THR A 329 8.19 -2.06 -14.83
C THR A 329 7.63 -1.19 -13.69
N HIS A 330 8.51 -0.81 -12.76
CA HIS A 330 8.24 0.03 -11.59
C HIS A 330 9.20 1.22 -11.49
N SER A 331 8.93 2.18 -10.60
CA SER A 331 9.81 3.33 -10.40
C SER A 331 10.79 3.12 -9.24
N THR A 332 11.99 3.70 -9.36
CA THR A 332 12.82 3.96 -8.19
C THR A 332 12.31 5.16 -7.39
N THR A 333 12.84 5.36 -6.19
CA THR A 333 12.48 6.49 -5.33
C THR A 333 12.76 7.84 -6.00
N SER A 334 13.98 8.07 -6.51
CA SER A 334 14.33 9.32 -7.21
C SER A 334 13.54 9.50 -8.52
N GLN A 335 13.23 8.41 -9.22
CA GLN A 335 12.38 8.47 -10.42
C GLN A 335 10.96 8.94 -10.09
N ALA A 336 10.35 8.43 -9.01
CA ALA A 336 9.03 8.85 -8.55
C ALA A 336 9.01 10.34 -8.12
N ILE A 337 10.04 10.79 -7.39
CA ILE A 337 10.21 12.19 -7.01
C ILE A 337 10.34 13.06 -8.27
N ASN A 338 11.17 12.65 -9.23
CA ASN A 338 11.38 13.39 -10.48
C ASN A 338 10.08 13.54 -11.29
N VAL A 339 9.25 12.49 -11.39
CA VAL A 339 7.92 12.58 -12.00
C VAL A 339 7.07 13.65 -11.33
N GLY A 340 7.03 13.69 -10.00
CA GLY A 340 6.29 14.70 -9.26
C GLY A 340 6.83 16.13 -9.43
N MET A 341 8.14 16.30 -9.48
CA MET A 341 8.76 17.61 -9.76
C MET A 341 8.41 18.11 -11.17
N ARG A 342 8.48 17.23 -12.18
CA ARG A 342 8.12 17.55 -13.57
C ARG A 342 6.63 17.83 -13.75
N MET A 343 5.80 17.18 -12.94
CA MET A 343 4.36 17.43 -12.84
C MET A 343 4.05 18.80 -12.21
N ASN A 344 5.05 19.47 -11.60
CA ASN A 344 4.85 20.63 -10.74
C ASN A 344 3.84 20.35 -9.61
N ALA A 345 3.88 19.13 -9.05
CA ALA A 345 3.02 18.76 -7.94
C ALA A 345 3.39 19.60 -6.70
N LYS A 346 2.37 20.09 -5.98
CA LYS A 346 2.59 20.83 -4.72
C LYS A 346 3.21 19.92 -3.65
N PHE A 347 2.78 18.67 -3.61
CA PHE A 347 3.32 17.65 -2.72
C PHE A 347 3.32 16.26 -3.37
N ILE A 348 4.30 15.44 -3.01
CA ILE A 348 4.53 14.09 -3.52
C ILE A 348 4.55 13.15 -2.33
N MET A 349 3.60 12.22 -2.28
CA MET A 349 3.61 11.13 -1.32
C MET A 349 4.08 9.85 -2.01
N LEU A 350 5.24 9.36 -1.58
CA LEU A 350 5.79 8.09 -2.03
C LEU A 350 5.00 6.95 -1.39
N ASN A 351 4.63 5.96 -2.20
CA ASN A 351 3.81 4.82 -1.80
C ASN A 351 4.31 3.52 -2.46
N HIS A 352 3.66 2.40 -2.18
CA HIS A 352 3.90 1.10 -2.85
C HIS A 352 5.36 0.62 -2.77
N PHE A 353 5.92 0.60 -1.57
CA PHE A 353 7.33 0.23 -1.36
C PHE A 353 7.54 -1.28 -1.49
N SER A 354 8.64 -1.70 -2.13
CA SER A 354 9.01 -3.11 -2.14
C SER A 354 9.30 -3.60 -0.72
N GLN A 355 8.52 -4.57 -0.32
CA GLN A 355 8.67 -5.21 0.97
C GLN A 355 9.89 -6.13 1.05
N ARG A 356 10.48 -6.50 -0.09
CA ARG A 356 11.69 -7.34 -0.14
C ARG A 356 12.95 -6.55 0.24
N TYR A 357 12.92 -5.24 0.04
CA TYR A 357 14.13 -4.41 0.09
C TYR A 357 14.12 -3.43 1.26
N ALA A 358 12.97 -2.83 1.58
CA ALA A 358 12.95 -1.65 2.45
C ALA A 358 11.77 -1.63 3.44
N LYS A 359 12.07 -1.38 4.73
CA LYS A 359 11.02 -0.95 5.69
C LYS A 359 10.67 0.54 5.49
N ILE A 360 11.67 1.31 5.11
CA ILE A 360 11.62 2.73 4.78
C ILE A 360 12.53 2.98 3.57
N PRO A 361 12.18 3.85 2.60
CA PRO A 361 13.09 4.16 1.50
C PRO A 361 14.42 4.73 2.00
N LEU A 362 15.50 4.44 1.29
CA LEU A 362 16.77 5.14 1.49
C LEU A 362 16.61 6.60 1.07
N PHE A 363 17.13 7.50 1.89
CA PHE A 363 17.00 8.93 1.66
C PHE A 363 18.08 9.40 0.68
N SER A 364 17.68 9.75 -0.54
CA SER A 364 18.53 10.39 -1.54
C SER A 364 18.50 11.93 -1.39
N PRO A 365 19.42 12.66 -2.05
CA PRO A 365 19.41 14.13 -2.08
C PRO A 365 18.14 14.74 -2.70
N ASP A 366 17.34 13.94 -3.42
CA ASP A 366 16.10 14.38 -4.04
C ASP A 366 14.96 14.57 -3.02
N PHE A 367 15.09 14.03 -1.80
CA PHE A 367 14.16 14.31 -0.72
C PHE A 367 14.23 15.78 -0.31
N ASN A 368 13.14 16.51 -0.52
CA ASN A 368 12.98 17.90 -0.14
C ASN A 368 11.65 18.14 0.60
N GLU A 369 11.32 19.39 0.86
CA GLU A 369 10.13 19.81 1.60
C GLU A 369 8.79 19.48 0.91
N LYS A 370 8.81 18.94 -0.31
CA LYS A 370 7.61 18.49 -1.04
C LYS A 370 7.43 16.98 -1.04
N VAL A 371 8.32 16.22 -0.40
CA VAL A 371 8.32 14.75 -0.45
C VAL A 371 7.96 14.17 0.91
N GLY A 372 6.92 13.33 0.93
CA GLY A 372 6.50 12.51 2.05
C GLY A 372 6.62 11.02 1.77
N ILE A 373 6.63 10.23 2.84
CA ILE A 373 6.65 8.76 2.79
C ILE A 373 5.35 8.28 3.40
N ALA A 374 4.54 7.53 2.64
CA ALA A 374 3.32 6.93 3.16
C ALA A 374 3.64 5.78 4.12
N PHE A 375 2.82 5.64 5.15
CA PHE A 375 2.81 4.48 6.05
C PHE A 375 1.37 3.99 6.20
N ASP A 376 1.19 2.71 6.49
CA ASP A 376 -0.14 2.21 6.77
C ASP A 376 -0.76 2.93 7.97
N HIS A 377 -2.05 3.24 7.85
CA HIS A 377 -2.85 4.11 8.72
C HIS A 377 -2.39 5.57 8.81
N MET A 378 -1.45 6.01 7.97
CA MET A 378 -1.15 7.42 7.84
C MET A 378 -2.34 8.15 7.25
N LYS A 379 -2.69 9.26 7.88
CA LYS A 379 -3.79 10.14 7.55
C LYS A 379 -3.24 11.54 7.35
N VAL A 380 -3.51 12.14 6.19
CA VAL A 380 -3.02 13.48 5.84
C VAL A 380 -4.10 14.32 5.17
N CYS A 381 -4.11 15.61 5.48
CA CYS A 381 -4.79 16.64 4.71
C CYS A 381 -3.72 17.53 4.03
N PHE A 382 -4.14 18.45 3.15
CA PHE A 382 -3.20 19.34 2.45
C PHE A 382 -2.47 20.29 3.40
N GLU A 383 -3.08 20.64 4.52
CA GLU A 383 -2.48 21.46 5.57
C GLU A 383 -1.32 20.76 6.30
N ASP A 384 -1.24 19.42 6.21
CA ASP A 384 -0.17 18.64 6.83
C ASP A 384 1.09 18.59 5.96
N PHE A 385 1.04 19.00 4.69
CA PHE A 385 2.19 18.93 3.78
C PHE A 385 3.46 19.60 4.32
N PRO A 386 3.43 20.77 4.96
CA PRO A 386 4.63 21.38 5.53
C PRO A 386 5.20 20.62 6.74
N THR A 387 4.42 19.76 7.40
CA THR A 387 4.85 19.02 8.59
C THR A 387 5.32 17.61 8.27
N VAL A 388 4.75 16.96 7.24
CA VAL A 388 5.10 15.58 6.86
C VAL A 388 6.61 15.38 6.63
N PRO A 389 7.34 16.20 5.85
CA PRO A 389 8.79 16.02 5.67
C PRO A 389 9.58 16.23 6.95
N LYS A 390 9.06 17.01 7.91
CA LYS A 390 9.73 17.25 9.21
C LYS A 390 9.76 15.98 10.08
N LEU A 391 9.01 14.93 9.74
CA LEU A 391 9.10 13.62 10.39
C LEU A 391 10.36 12.83 10.01
N ILE A 392 10.98 13.14 8.87
CA ILE A 392 12.10 12.37 8.32
C ILE A 392 13.24 12.15 9.34
N PRO A 393 13.70 13.16 10.11
CA PRO A 393 14.73 12.94 11.12
C PRO A 393 14.31 11.95 12.22
N SER A 394 13.06 12.02 12.69
CA SER A 394 12.51 11.07 13.68
C SER A 394 12.41 9.66 13.09
N LEU A 395 11.98 9.54 11.83
CA LEU A 395 11.93 8.27 11.12
C LEU A 395 13.32 7.66 10.92
N LYS A 396 14.33 8.47 10.58
CA LYS A 396 15.72 8.02 10.48
C LYS A 396 16.24 7.47 11.80
N ALA A 397 15.92 8.12 12.93
CA ALA A 397 16.28 7.61 14.25
C ALA A 397 15.51 6.32 14.59
N LEU A 398 14.23 6.24 14.23
CA LEU A 398 13.38 5.07 14.50
C LEU A 398 13.82 3.82 13.75
N PHE A 399 14.30 3.99 12.51
CA PHE A 399 14.70 2.91 11.61
C PHE A 399 16.22 2.90 11.38
N ALA A 400 17.02 3.40 12.33
CA ALA A 400 18.47 3.56 12.15
C ALA A 400 19.16 2.24 11.77
N ASP A 401 18.92 1.18 12.56
CA ASP A 401 19.49 -0.16 12.33
C ASP A 401 19.07 -0.74 10.97
N ASP A 402 17.80 -0.52 10.58
CA ASP A 402 17.27 -0.97 9.31
C ASP A 402 17.92 -0.24 8.13
N ILE A 403 18.14 1.07 8.27
CA ILE A 403 18.82 1.89 7.26
C ILE A 403 20.28 1.46 7.13
N GLU A 404 20.98 1.21 8.23
CA GLU A 404 22.37 0.72 8.21
C GLU A 404 22.47 -0.63 7.48
N GLU A 405 21.61 -1.59 7.82
CA GLU A 405 21.56 -2.89 7.13
C GLU A 405 21.30 -2.74 5.62
N MET A 406 20.39 -1.85 5.24
CA MET A 406 20.08 -1.58 3.83
C MET A 406 21.25 -0.94 3.09
N VAL A 407 21.96 0.02 3.70
CA VAL A 407 23.15 0.65 3.11
C VAL A 407 24.25 -0.38 2.88
N GLU A 408 24.56 -1.24 3.86
CA GLU A 408 25.57 -2.29 3.68
C GLU A 408 25.21 -3.27 2.56
N ARG A 409 23.91 -3.58 2.41
CA ARG A 409 23.44 -4.46 1.32
C ARG A 409 23.62 -3.78 -0.04
N LYS A 410 23.35 -2.48 -0.13
CA LYS A 410 23.58 -1.67 -1.33
C LYS A 410 25.06 -1.65 -1.70
N GLU A 411 25.94 -1.33 -0.77
CA GLU A 411 27.40 -1.30 -1.01
C GLU A 411 27.94 -2.67 -1.47
N ARG A 412 27.49 -3.76 -0.82
CA ARG A 412 27.86 -5.13 -1.23
C ARG A 412 27.41 -5.46 -2.66
N ARG A 413 26.24 -4.96 -3.07
CA ARG A 413 25.72 -5.13 -4.43
C ARG A 413 26.52 -4.33 -5.44
N GLU A 414 26.83 -3.07 -5.14
CA GLU A 414 27.68 -2.22 -5.98
C GLU A 414 29.07 -2.83 -6.19
N LEU A 415 29.71 -3.32 -5.12
CA LEU A 415 31.00 -4.02 -5.21
C LEU A 415 30.95 -5.28 -6.09
N ARG A 416 29.84 -6.02 -6.05
CA ARG A 416 29.65 -7.20 -6.93
C ARG A 416 29.52 -6.79 -8.39
N LEU A 417 28.80 -5.71 -8.68
CA LEU A 417 28.62 -5.20 -10.04
C LEU A 417 29.96 -4.69 -10.60
N VAL A 418 30.72 -3.91 -9.83
CA VAL A 418 32.06 -3.45 -10.23
C VAL A 418 32.98 -4.63 -10.49
N ARG A 419 32.98 -5.65 -9.61
CA ARG A 419 33.79 -6.86 -9.81
C ARG A 419 33.38 -7.63 -11.06
N ALA A 420 32.08 -7.75 -11.33
CA ALA A 420 31.58 -8.40 -12.53
C ALA A 420 31.98 -7.65 -13.81
N ALA A 421 31.90 -6.31 -13.80
CA ALA A 421 32.31 -5.46 -14.91
C ALA A 421 33.82 -5.56 -15.20
N LEU A 422 34.66 -5.57 -14.15
CA LEU A 422 36.12 -5.76 -14.29
C LEU A 422 36.45 -7.13 -14.88
N LEU A 423 35.76 -8.19 -14.45
CA LEU A 423 35.94 -9.54 -14.98
C LEU A 423 35.45 -9.69 -16.44
N ALA A 424 34.44 -8.92 -16.84
CA ALA A 424 33.99 -8.88 -18.23
C ALA A 424 35.02 -8.16 -19.13
N GLN A 425 35.58 -7.04 -18.67
CA GLN A 425 36.63 -6.31 -19.41
C GLN A 425 37.92 -7.13 -19.59
N GLN A 426 38.27 -7.98 -18.63
CA GLN A 426 39.41 -8.90 -18.75
C GLN A 426 39.17 -10.07 -19.72
N ARG A 427 37.92 -10.35 -20.12
CA ARG A 427 37.59 -11.39 -21.11
C ARG A 427 37.52 -10.86 -22.54
N ASP A 428 37.39 -9.54 -22.71
CA ASP A 428 37.30 -8.87 -24.02
C ASP A 428 38.64 -8.27 -24.50
N SER A 429 39.75 -8.54 -23.81
CA SER A 429 41.10 -8.21 -24.30
C SER A 429 41.59 -9.26 -25.31
N PRO A 430 42.00 -8.87 -26.54
CA PRO A 430 42.29 -9.82 -27.62
C PRO A 430 43.77 -10.26 -27.64
N GLU A 431 44.20 -11.12 -26.71
CA GLU A 431 45.46 -11.89 -26.76
C GLU A 431 45.20 -13.17 -25.93
N ASP A 432 45.26 -14.43 -26.40
CA ASP A 432 46.13 -15.09 -27.37
C ASP A 432 45.39 -16.12 -28.22
N THR A 433 45.61 -16.05 -29.54
CA THR A 433 45.56 -17.19 -30.45
C THR A 433 46.79 -18.06 -30.26
N GLU A 434 46.64 -19.35 -29.88
CA GLU A 434 47.33 -20.47 -30.54
C GLU A 434 46.75 -21.85 -30.13
N PRO A 435 46.86 -22.88 -31.00
CA PRO A 435 45.95 -24.04 -31.02
C PRO A 435 46.56 -25.32 -30.42
N GLN A 436 45.85 -26.04 -29.54
CA GLN A 436 46.25 -27.39 -29.15
C GLN A 436 45.08 -28.39 -29.05
N GLN A 437 44.96 -29.16 -30.14
CA GLN A 437 44.90 -30.62 -30.23
C GLN A 437 43.78 -31.43 -29.53
N LYS A 438 43.07 -32.16 -30.40
CA LYS A 438 42.23 -33.33 -30.14
C LYS A 438 42.76 -34.26 -29.04
N ARG A 439 41.91 -34.56 -28.06
CA ARG A 439 41.79 -35.91 -27.48
C ARG A 439 40.30 -36.23 -27.28
N ALA A 440 39.82 -37.15 -28.10
CA ALA A 440 38.54 -37.82 -27.88
C ALA A 440 38.67 -38.77 -26.68
N LEU A 441 37.64 -38.83 -25.84
CA LEU A 441 37.20 -40.01 -25.08
C LEU A 441 35.80 -39.73 -24.50
N THR A 442 34.82 -40.37 -25.14
CA THR A 442 33.58 -40.98 -24.63
C THR A 442 33.21 -40.79 -23.15
N GLU A 443 31.99 -40.33 -22.87
CA GLU A 443 30.89 -41.16 -22.32
C GLU A 443 29.55 -40.37 -22.24
N GLU A 444 28.46 -41.12 -22.42
CA GLU A 444 27.05 -40.71 -22.64
C GLU A 444 26.30 -40.22 -21.38
N PRO A 445 25.08 -39.64 -21.54
CA PRO A 445 24.41 -38.85 -20.51
C PRO A 445 23.45 -39.70 -19.64
N HIS A 446 23.42 -39.45 -18.34
CA HIS A 446 22.37 -39.97 -17.46
C HIS A 446 21.37 -38.89 -17.02
N SER A 447 20.13 -39.14 -17.45
CA SER A 447 18.87 -38.50 -17.08
C SER A 447 18.53 -38.55 -15.58
N PRO A 448 17.65 -37.66 -15.07
CA PRO A 448 17.30 -37.57 -13.65
C PRO A 448 16.25 -38.60 -13.23
N GLN A 449 16.50 -39.33 -12.14
CA GLN A 449 15.51 -40.22 -11.51
C GLN A 449 14.66 -39.50 -10.46
N SER A 450 13.36 -39.51 -10.71
CA SER A 450 12.25 -39.34 -9.77
C SER A 450 12.31 -40.29 -8.56
N LYS A 451 11.94 -39.82 -7.36
CA LYS A 451 11.41 -40.58 -6.20
C LYS A 451 11.04 -39.55 -5.12
N LYS A 452 9.99 -39.66 -4.32
CA LYS A 452 8.79 -40.50 -4.26
C LYS A 452 7.89 -39.83 -3.22
N VAL A 453 6.59 -39.86 -3.47
CA VAL A 453 5.52 -39.66 -2.50
C VAL A 453 5.70 -40.63 -1.33
N ARG A 454 5.45 -40.17 -0.10
CA ARG A 454 5.00 -41.05 0.98
C ARG A 454 4.04 -40.32 1.91
N THR A 455 2.78 -40.72 1.80
CA THR A 455 1.73 -40.68 2.80
C THR A 455 2.20 -41.25 4.14
N GLN A 456 1.86 -40.55 5.22
CA GLN A 456 1.11 -41.09 6.36
C GLN A 456 0.43 -39.94 7.10
#